data_AF-A0AA43JEJ7-F1
#
_entry.id   AF-A0AA43JEJ7-F1
#
_cell.length_a   1.000
_cell.length_b   1.000
_cell.length_c   1.000
_cell.angle_alpha   90.00
_cell.angle_beta   90.00
_cell.angle_gamma   90.00
#
_symmetry.space_group_name_H-M   'P 1'
#
loop_
_entity.id
_entity.type
_entity.pdbx_description
1 polymer ?
#
loop_
_entity_poly.entity_id
_entity_poly.type
_entity_poly.pdbx_seq_one_letter_code
_entity_poly.pdbx_strand_id
1 'polypeptide(L)'
;MRRALPWVPAALFVIAGVTQAQPLQIPKPSAGLMPNAAAGKKLYAAHCVQCHGDDLRGGKTGPPLLHPVYVPSHHSDVSFQLAVKYGS
;
A
#
# COMPACT_ATOMS: atom_id res chain seq x y z
N MET A 1 1.70 -43.17 52.20
CA MET A 1 1.28 -42.82 50.82
C MET A 1 1.57 -41.34 50.60
N ARG A 2 2.73 -41.00 50.03
CA ARG A 2 3.12 -39.63 49.71
C ARG A 2 3.63 -39.67 48.27
N ARG A 3 2.79 -39.30 47.31
CA ARG A 3 3.17 -39.22 45.90
C ARG A 3 4.07 -38.00 45.74
N ALA A 4 5.36 -38.22 45.51
CA ALA A 4 6.28 -37.16 45.12
C ALA A 4 5.91 -36.70 43.70
N LEU A 5 5.51 -35.44 43.57
CA LEU A 5 5.20 -34.81 42.28
C LEU A 5 6.53 -34.41 41.64
N PRO A 6 6.92 -34.95 40.47
CA PRO A 6 8.19 -34.60 39.86
C PRO A 6 8.15 -33.14 39.39
N TRP A 7 9.14 -32.37 39.83
CA TRP A 7 9.41 -31.03 39.33
C TRP A 7 9.78 -31.13 37.85
N VAL A 8 8.82 -30.86 36.97
CA VAL A 8 9.09 -30.59 35.55
C VAL A 8 9.66 -29.17 35.50
N PRO A 9 10.94 -28.96 35.15
CA PRO A 9 11.43 -27.62 34.92
C PRO A 9 10.65 -27.08 33.71
N ALA A 10 9.96 -25.97 33.94
CA ALA A 10 9.28 -25.21 32.90
C ALA A 10 10.28 -24.93 31.77
N ALA A 11 10.15 -25.67 30.68
CA ALA A 11 10.87 -25.40 29.45
C ALA A 11 10.48 -23.98 29.00
N LEU A 12 11.41 -23.03 29.17
CA LEU A 12 11.35 -21.73 28.52
C LEU A 12 11.40 -21.97 27.01
N PHE A 13 10.23 -22.15 26.39
CA PHE A 13 10.07 -21.92 24.97
C PHE A 13 10.15 -20.42 24.72
N VAL A 14 11.37 -19.91 24.51
CA VAL A 14 11.58 -18.62 23.88
C VAL A 14 11.19 -18.79 22.42
N ILE A 15 9.91 -18.57 22.12
CA ILE A 15 9.43 -18.52 20.74
C ILE A 15 10.01 -17.24 20.15
N ALA A 16 11.03 -17.39 19.31
CA ALA A 16 11.59 -16.33 18.50
C ALA A 16 10.43 -15.63 17.77
N GLY A 17 10.18 -14.37 18.12
CA GLY A 17 9.22 -13.52 17.43
C GLY A 17 9.75 -13.20 16.04
N VAL A 18 9.51 -14.10 15.08
CA VAL A 18 9.70 -13.82 13.68
C VAL A 18 8.59 -12.85 13.28
N THR A 19 8.92 -11.57 13.18
CA THR A 19 8.02 -10.58 12.56
C THR A 19 7.83 -10.98 11.10
N GLN A 20 6.72 -11.64 10.80
CA GLN A 20 6.38 -12.04 9.44
C GLN A 20 6.14 -10.76 8.62
N ALA A 21 7.02 -10.45 7.66
CA ALA A 21 6.79 -9.38 6.71
C ALA A 21 5.51 -9.71 5.92
N GLN A 22 4.48 -8.88 6.05
CA GLN A 22 3.27 -9.04 5.25
C GLN A 22 3.62 -8.74 3.79
N PRO A 23 3.35 -9.65 2.84
CA PRO A 23 3.59 -9.36 1.44
C PRO A 23 2.67 -8.22 1.00
N LEU A 24 3.24 -7.16 0.44
CA LEU A 24 2.51 -6.10 -0.24
C LEU A 24 1.70 -6.75 -1.37
N GLN A 25 0.37 -6.78 -1.22
CA GLN A 25 -0.50 -7.40 -2.20
C GLN A 25 -0.55 -6.50 -3.44
N ILE A 26 0.25 -6.84 -4.45
CA ILE A 26 0.28 -6.10 -5.72
C ILE A 26 -1.14 -6.11 -6.31
N PRO A 27 -1.80 -4.94 -6.44
CA PRO A 27 -3.06 -4.85 -7.13
C PRO A 27 -2.83 -5.35 -8.54
N LYS A 28 -3.53 -6.41 -8.94
CA LYS A 28 -3.55 -6.78 -10.35
C LYS A 28 -4.39 -5.71 -11.06
N PRO A 29 -3.86 -5.02 -12.09
CA PRO A 29 -4.70 -4.20 -12.94
C PRO A 29 -5.87 -5.05 -13.45
N SER A 30 -7.06 -4.46 -13.54
CA SER A 30 -8.19 -5.17 -14.17
C SER A 30 -7.78 -5.63 -15.56
N ALA A 31 -8.19 -6.85 -15.93
CA ALA A 31 -7.90 -7.39 -17.25
C ALA A 31 -8.46 -6.44 -18.31
N GLY A 32 -7.63 -6.01 -19.25
CA GLY A 32 -8.03 -5.04 -20.28
C GLY A 32 -8.15 -3.59 -19.79
N LEU A 33 -7.51 -3.22 -18.68
CA LEU A 33 -7.37 -1.82 -18.26
C LEU A 33 -6.53 -1.04 -19.28
N MET A 34 -7.12 -0.71 -20.42
CA MET A 34 -6.68 0.46 -21.17
C MET A 34 -7.00 1.69 -20.31
N PRO A 35 -6.09 2.64 -20.17
CA PRO A 35 -6.36 3.89 -19.48
C PRO A 35 -7.64 4.53 -20.02
N ASN A 36 -8.71 4.58 -19.22
CA ASN A 36 -9.92 5.31 -19.54
C ASN A 36 -9.88 6.66 -18.83
N ALA A 37 -9.35 7.66 -19.53
CA ALA A 37 -9.19 9.01 -18.97
C ALA A 37 -10.52 9.62 -18.49
N ALA A 38 -11.65 9.32 -19.16
CA ALA A 38 -12.95 9.84 -18.76
C ALA A 38 -13.43 9.24 -17.43
N ALA A 39 -13.26 7.93 -17.24
CA ALA A 39 -13.54 7.27 -15.96
C ALA A 39 -12.57 7.75 -14.87
N GLY A 40 -11.27 7.84 -15.19
CA GLY A 40 -10.24 8.35 -14.28
C GLY A 40 -10.52 9.77 -13.81
N LYS A 41 -10.95 10.67 -14.71
CA LYS A 41 -11.32 12.05 -14.37
C LYS A 41 -12.45 12.11 -13.33
N LYS A 42 -13.48 11.27 -13.48
CA LYS A 42 -14.60 11.21 -12.52
C LYS A 42 -14.13 10.75 -11.15
N LEU A 43 -13.29 9.70 -11.08
CA LEU A 43 -12.73 9.20 -9.83
C LEU A 43 -11.80 10.22 -9.17
N TYR A 44 -10.96 10.89 -9.96
CA TYR A 44 -10.07 11.93 -9.47
C TYR A 44 -10.84 13.08 -8.83
N ALA A 45 -11.87 13.58 -9.51
CA ALA A 45 -12.77 14.61 -9.00
C ALA A 45 -13.45 14.19 -7.69
N ALA A 46 -13.84 12.92 -7.55
CA ALA A 46 -14.55 12.43 -6.37
C ALA A 46 -13.64 12.17 -5.15
N HIS A 47 -12.36 11.85 -5.35
CA HIS A 47 -11.51 11.31 -4.28
C HIS A 47 -10.16 12.01 -4.08
N CYS A 48 -9.64 12.69 -5.10
CA CYS A 48 -8.23 13.12 -5.11
C CYS A 48 -8.05 14.64 -5.07
N VAL A 49 -9.01 15.39 -5.61
CA VAL A 49 -8.92 16.86 -5.76
C VAL A 49 -8.71 17.60 -4.45
N GLN A 50 -9.25 17.05 -3.35
CA GLN A 50 -9.12 17.65 -2.02
C GLN A 50 -7.66 17.82 -1.56
N CYS A 51 -6.73 17.01 -2.08
CA CYS A 51 -5.30 17.09 -1.74
C CYS A 51 -4.45 17.52 -2.94
N HIS A 52 -4.75 17.03 -4.14
CA HIS A 52 -3.89 17.20 -5.32
C HIS A 52 -4.31 18.32 -6.27
N GLY A 53 -5.35 19.09 -5.93
CA GLY A 53 -5.92 20.14 -6.79
C GLY A 53 -6.84 19.57 -7.86
N ASP A 54 -7.69 20.40 -8.45
CA ASP A 54 -8.57 20.01 -9.56
C ASP A 54 -7.84 19.96 -10.92
N ASP A 55 -6.73 20.68 -11.02
CA ASP A 55 -5.88 20.81 -12.20
C ASP A 55 -4.59 19.99 -12.16
N LEU A 56 -4.45 19.08 -11.19
CA LEU A 56 -3.30 18.20 -10.97
C LEU A 56 -1.99 18.94 -10.61
N ARG A 57 -2.02 20.24 -10.31
CA ARG A 57 -0.82 21.03 -9.93
C ARG A 57 -0.49 20.94 -8.44
N GLY A 58 -1.23 20.14 -7.68
CA GLY A 58 -1.03 19.94 -6.26
C GLY A 58 -1.82 20.95 -5.42
N GLY A 59 -1.78 20.75 -4.12
CA GLY A 59 -2.43 21.59 -3.13
C GLY A 59 -1.59 21.73 -1.87
N LYS A 60 -2.19 22.29 -0.82
CA LYS A 60 -1.52 22.44 0.48
C LYS A 60 -1.12 21.11 1.13
N THR A 61 -1.81 20.02 0.77
CA THR A 61 -1.72 18.72 1.43
C THR A 61 -1.29 17.58 0.48
N GLY A 62 -1.10 17.85 -0.81
CA GLY A 62 -0.70 16.84 -1.79
C GLY A 62 0.14 17.41 -2.93
N PRO A 63 1.15 16.66 -3.41
CA PRO A 63 2.04 17.12 -4.48
C PRO A 63 1.34 17.23 -5.85
N PRO A 64 1.93 17.94 -6.83
CA PRO A 64 1.49 17.90 -8.22
C PRO A 64 1.60 16.50 -8.81
N LEU A 65 0.65 16.13 -9.66
CA LEU A 65 0.68 14.89 -10.46
C LEU A 65 1.07 15.13 -11.93
N LEU A 66 1.29 16.39 -12.33
CA LEU A 66 1.79 16.76 -13.67
C LEU A 66 3.33 16.82 -13.77
N HIS A 67 4.05 16.35 -12.75
CA HIS A 67 5.51 16.39 -12.76
C HIS A 67 6.13 15.35 -13.73
N PRO A 68 7.23 15.64 -14.42
CA PRO A 68 7.89 14.69 -15.34
C PRO A 68 8.29 13.34 -14.73
N VAL A 69 8.39 13.25 -13.40
CA VAL A 69 8.63 11.98 -12.69
C VAL A 69 7.53 10.92 -12.94
N TYR A 70 6.35 11.36 -13.38
CA TYR A 70 5.18 10.51 -13.68
C TYR A 70 5.07 10.09 -15.15
N VAL A 71 6.02 10.47 -16.00
CA VAL A 71 6.03 10.00 -17.40
C VAL A 71 6.35 8.51 -17.47
N PRO A 72 5.81 7.79 -18.47
CA PRO A 72 6.21 6.42 -18.73
C PRO A 72 7.74 6.29 -18.81
N SER A 73 8.28 5.21 -18.24
CA SER A 73 9.71 4.85 -18.22
C SER A 73 10.59 5.43 -17.08
N HIS A 74 10.06 6.23 -16.16
CA HIS A 74 10.79 6.57 -14.92
C HIS A 74 10.37 5.69 -13.72
N HIS A 75 9.08 5.33 -13.63
CA HIS A 75 8.55 4.34 -12.69
C HIS A 75 7.55 3.42 -13.39
N SER A 76 7.37 2.20 -12.88
CA SER A 76 6.35 1.27 -13.37
C SER A 76 4.96 1.68 -12.87
N ASP A 77 3.92 1.38 -13.65
CA ASP A 77 2.53 1.70 -13.30
C ASP A 77 2.10 1.14 -11.92
N VAL A 78 2.70 0.01 -11.53
CA VAL A 78 2.45 -0.60 -10.22
C VAL A 78 2.85 0.30 -9.06
N SER A 79 3.87 1.15 -9.21
CA SER A 79 4.26 2.10 -8.16
C SER A 79 3.12 3.08 -7.84
N PHE A 80 2.40 3.55 -8.86
CA PHE A 80 1.26 4.44 -8.67
C PHE A 80 0.07 3.72 -8.02
N GLN A 81 -0.19 2.48 -8.44
CA GLN A 81 -1.27 1.68 -7.86
C GLN A 81 -1.03 1.35 -6.39
N LEU A 82 0.22 1.09 -6.01
CA LEU A 82 0.61 0.86 -4.62
C LEU A 82 0.49 2.13 -3.78
N ALA A 83 0.94 3.28 -4.29
CA ALA A 83 0.79 4.56 -3.60
C ALA A 83 -0.68 4.91 -3.32
N VAL A 84 -1.58 4.66 -4.29
CA VAL A 84 -3.02 4.87 -4.09
C VAL A 84 -3.61 3.90 -3.07
N LYS A 85 -3.21 2.62 -3.10
CA LYS A 85 -3.80 1.59 -2.23
C LYS A 85 -3.28 1.64 -0.79
N TYR A 86 -2.00 1.93 -0.61
CA TYR A 86 -1.31 1.82 0.67
C TYR A 86 -0.87 3.16 1.25
N GLY A 87 -1.02 4.25 0.49
CA GLY A 87 -0.40 5.53 0.80
C GLY A 87 1.05 5.56 0.33
N SER A 88 1.62 6.77 0.32
CA SER A 88 3.04 7.04 0.15
C SER A 88 3.68 7.37 1.49
#